data_AF-A0AAU6CTP7-F1
#
_entry.id   AF-A0AAU6CTP7-F1
#
_cell.length_a   1.000
_cell.length_b   1.000
_cell.length_c   1.000
_cell.angle_alpha   90.00
_cell.angle_beta   90.00
_cell.angle_gamma   90.00
#
_symmetry.space_group_name_H-M   'P 1'
#
loop_
_entity.id
_entity.type
_entity.pdbx_description
1 polymer ?
#
loop_
_entity_poly.entity_id
_entity_poly.type
_entity_poly.pdbx_seq_one_letter_code
_entity_poly.pdbx_strand_id
1 'polypeptide(L)'
;MTGPACDHVRVDLDGSPPPDRTLLACADVLYGAGGPQAAARLLRRHPGCLLVSVRDEHGQCTTLTRTGVLITAGPVRGGEEHALFASMVHRWLVAVSAAAAAHPGPAAGRGPEHPAGP
;
A
#
# COMPACT_ATOMS: atom_id res chain seq x y z
N MET A 1 23.74 5.40 -15.97
CA MET A 1 22.39 5.99 -15.95
C MET A 1 21.77 5.73 -14.59
N THR A 2 21.86 6.67 -13.66
CA THR A 2 21.27 6.59 -12.31
C THR A 2 20.16 7.62 -12.22
N GLY A 3 18.93 7.19 -12.50
CA GLY A 3 17.73 7.92 -12.06
C GLY A 3 17.53 7.69 -10.55
N PRO A 4 16.68 8.49 -9.88
CA PRO A 4 16.38 8.29 -8.47
C PRO A 4 15.92 6.84 -8.27
N ALA A 5 16.58 6.12 -7.36
CA ALA A 5 16.16 4.78 -6.99
C ALA A 5 14.70 4.86 -6.55
N CYS A 6 13.81 4.10 -7.18
CA CYS A 6 12.48 3.92 -6.62
C CYS A 6 12.67 3.18 -5.30
N ASP A 7 12.48 3.87 -4.17
CA ASP A 7 12.65 3.36 -2.79
C ASP A 7 11.64 2.25 -2.41
N HIS A 8 10.97 1.65 -3.40
CA HIS A 8 9.82 0.80 -3.21
C HIS A 8 10.06 -0.61 -3.72
N VAL A 9 9.95 -1.57 -2.81
CA VAL A 9 10.04 -3.00 -3.13
C VAL A 9 8.64 -3.55 -3.33
N ARG A 10 8.41 -4.17 -4.49
CA ARG A 10 7.18 -4.93 -4.80
C ARG A 10 7.51 -6.41 -4.91
N VAL A 11 6.64 -7.26 -4.38
CA VAL A 11 6.87 -8.71 -4.34
C VAL A 11 5.68 -9.48 -4.89
N ASP A 12 5.98 -10.33 -5.88
CA ASP A 12 5.08 -11.36 -6.41
C ASP A 12 5.12 -12.59 -5.50
N LEU A 13 3.98 -12.98 -4.95
CA LEU A 13 3.83 -14.16 -4.12
C LEU A 13 3.56 -15.43 -4.94
N ASP A 14 3.16 -15.29 -6.21
CA ASP A 14 2.91 -16.41 -7.12
C ASP A 14 4.15 -16.73 -7.97
N GLY A 15 5.18 -15.87 -7.93
CA GLY A 15 6.41 -16.02 -8.69
C GLY A 15 7.28 -17.21 -8.25
N SER A 16 8.05 -17.75 -9.20
CA SER A 16 9.08 -18.77 -8.94
C SER A 16 10.47 -18.21 -9.29
N PRO A 17 11.48 -18.35 -8.41
CA PRO A 17 11.41 -18.96 -7.08
C PRO A 17 10.61 -18.11 -6.07
N PRO A 18 10.14 -18.70 -4.97
CA PRO A 18 9.45 -17.96 -3.91
C PRO A 18 10.32 -16.80 -3.40
N PRO A 19 9.71 -15.65 -3.05
CA PRO A 19 10.45 -14.47 -2.64
C PRO A 19 11.17 -14.64 -1.30
N ASP A 20 12.36 -14.04 -1.19
CA ASP A 20 13.14 -14.00 0.06
C ASP A 20 12.37 -13.27 1.17
N ARG A 21 12.47 -13.78 2.40
CA ARG A 21 11.92 -13.17 3.61
C ARG A 21 12.43 -11.75 3.85
N THR A 22 13.68 -11.46 3.47
CA THR A 22 14.24 -10.11 3.61
C THR A 22 13.49 -9.10 2.73
N LEU A 23 13.19 -9.47 1.47
CA LEU A 23 12.40 -8.65 0.56
C LEU A 23 10.98 -8.47 1.08
N LEU A 24 10.37 -9.54 1.60
CA LEU A 24 9.03 -9.50 2.19
C LEU A 24 8.94 -8.59 3.42
N ALA A 25 10.02 -8.37 4.15
CA ALA A 25 10.03 -7.50 5.32
C ALA A 25 10.01 -6.00 4.95
N CYS A 26 10.60 -5.65 3.80
CA CYS A 26 10.75 -4.28 3.31
C CYS A 26 9.82 -3.93 2.14
N ALA A 27 8.99 -4.88 1.68
CA ALA A 27 8.11 -4.67 0.55
C ALA A 27 6.97 -3.71 0.90
N ASP A 28 6.87 -2.60 0.19
CA ASP A 28 5.73 -1.69 0.25
C ASP A 28 4.49 -2.32 -0.40
N VAL A 29 4.70 -3.16 -1.41
CA VAL A 29 3.63 -3.80 -2.18
C VAL A 29 3.84 -5.30 -2.18
N LEU A 30 2.84 -6.05 -1.73
CA LEU A 30 2.75 -7.49 -1.97
C LEU A 30 1.61 -7.76 -2.94
N TYR A 31 1.80 -8.67 -3.89
CA TYR A 31 0.72 -9.10 -4.76
C TYR A 31 0.77 -10.61 -5.05
N GLY A 32 -0.39 -11.21 -5.32
CA GLY A 32 -0.49 -12.63 -5.68
C GLY A 32 -1.93 -13.14 -5.65
N ALA A 33 -2.13 -14.46 -5.63
CA ALA A 33 -3.45 -15.05 -5.66
C ALA A 33 -4.14 -15.05 -4.28
N GLY A 34 -5.48 -14.93 -4.26
CA GLY A 34 -6.30 -15.13 -3.07
C GLY A 34 -7.48 -14.16 -2.95
N GLY A 35 -8.14 -14.20 -1.79
CA GLY A 35 -9.28 -13.34 -1.47
C GLY A 35 -8.96 -12.21 -0.47
N PRO A 36 -9.92 -11.30 -0.19
CA PRO A 36 -9.71 -10.14 0.67
C PRO A 36 -9.16 -10.48 2.07
N GLN A 37 -9.55 -11.63 2.63
CA GLN A 37 -9.03 -12.09 3.93
C GLN A 37 -7.53 -12.43 3.87
N ALA A 38 -7.03 -12.90 2.72
CA ALA A 38 -5.61 -13.14 2.51
C ALA A 38 -4.83 -11.82 2.49
N ALA A 39 -5.36 -10.80 1.80
CA ALA A 39 -4.77 -9.46 1.79
C ALA A 39 -4.64 -8.88 3.21
N ALA A 40 -5.72 -8.95 4.01
CA ALA A 40 -5.70 -8.48 5.39
C ALA A 40 -4.72 -9.24 6.27
N ARG A 41 -4.61 -10.57 6.09
CA ARG A 41 -3.64 -11.40 6.82
C ARG A 41 -2.20 -11.05 6.46
N LEU A 42 -1.91 -10.82 5.19
CA LEU A 42 -0.59 -10.44 4.71
C LEU A 42 -0.19 -9.06 5.24
N LEU A 43 -1.08 -8.05 5.19
CA LEU A 43 -0.81 -6.75 5.80
C LEU A 43 -0.46 -6.86 7.29
N ARG A 44 -1.18 -7.70 8.05
CA ARG A 44 -0.86 -7.91 9.48
C ARG A 44 0.50 -8.54 9.70
N ARG A 45 0.95 -9.43 8.81
CA ARG A 45 2.24 -10.14 8.91
C ARG A 45 3.43 -9.30 8.48
N HIS A 46 3.23 -8.35 7.57
CA HIS A 46 4.29 -7.54 6.97
C HIS A 46 4.08 -6.07 7.33
N PRO A 47 4.59 -5.57 8.47
CA PRO A 47 4.28 -4.21 8.94
C PRO A 47 4.81 -3.10 8.03
N GLY A 48 5.90 -3.35 7.28
CA GLY A 48 6.42 -2.42 6.27
C GLY A 48 5.56 -2.30 5.01
N CYS A 49 4.61 -3.22 4.81
CA CYS A 49 3.77 -3.22 3.61
C CYS A 49 2.70 -2.12 3.65
N LEU A 50 2.66 -1.29 2.61
CA LEU A 50 1.68 -0.22 2.44
C LEU A 50 0.39 -0.72 1.82
N LEU A 51 0.45 -1.73 0.95
CA LEU A 51 -0.73 -2.36 0.37
C LEU A 51 -0.48 -3.80 -0.07
N VAL A 52 -1.55 -4.60 -0.04
CA VAL A 52 -1.56 -5.95 -0.59
C VAL A 52 -2.64 -6.04 -1.66
N SER A 53 -2.26 -6.50 -2.85
CA SER A 53 -3.17 -6.73 -3.96
C SER A 53 -3.33 -8.22 -4.23
N VAL A 54 -4.54 -8.74 -4.13
CA VAL A 54 -4.83 -10.14 -4.42
C VAL A 54 -5.71 -10.28 -5.65
N ARG A 55 -5.46 -11.33 -6.43
CA ARG A 55 -6.28 -11.70 -7.58
C ARG A 55 -6.99 -13.02 -7.29
N ASP A 56 -8.30 -13.05 -7.49
CA ASP A 56 -9.09 -14.28 -7.37
C ASP A 56 -9.06 -15.12 -8.65
N GLU A 57 -9.73 -16.27 -8.62
CA GLU A 57 -9.82 -17.20 -9.76
C GLU A 57 -10.58 -16.63 -10.97
N HIS A 58 -11.37 -15.57 -10.78
CA HIS A 58 -12.09 -14.87 -11.84
C HIS A 58 -11.30 -13.66 -12.38
N GLY A 59 -10.07 -13.45 -11.88
CA GLY A 59 -9.21 -12.34 -12.26
C GLY A 59 -9.55 -11.02 -11.56
N GLN A 60 -10.54 -10.97 -10.67
CA GLN A 60 -10.87 -9.75 -9.93
C GLN A 60 -9.72 -9.41 -9.00
N CYS A 61 -9.26 -8.16 -9.09
CA CYS A 61 -8.21 -7.66 -8.22
C CYS A 61 -8.81 -6.91 -7.03
N THR A 62 -8.41 -7.31 -5.83
CA THR A 62 -8.73 -6.60 -4.60
C THR A 62 -7.44 -6.12 -3.96
N THR A 63 -7.31 -4.81 -3.80
CA THR A 63 -6.21 -4.19 -3.08
C THR A 63 -6.69 -3.66 -1.74
N LEU A 64 -6.04 -4.08 -0.66
CA LEU A 64 -6.22 -3.52 0.67
C LEU A 64 -4.99 -2.69 1.02
N THR A 65 -5.20 -1.44 1.41
CA THR A 65 -4.14 -0.55 1.89
C THR A 65 -3.99 -0.65 3.40
N ARG A 66 -2.82 -0.24 3.92
CA ARG A 66 -2.53 -0.15 5.36
C ARG A 66 -3.51 0.74 6.12
N THR A 67 -4.01 1.78 5.47
CA THR A 67 -4.98 2.72 6.04
C THR A 67 -6.42 2.17 6.04
N GLY A 68 -6.62 0.95 5.54
CA GLY A 68 -7.92 0.27 5.54
C GLY A 68 -8.78 0.53 4.30
N VAL A 69 -8.28 1.30 3.32
CA VAL A 69 -8.98 1.50 2.04
C VAL A 69 -8.94 0.21 1.23
N LEU A 70 -10.12 -0.24 0.79
CA LEU A 70 -10.33 -1.38 -0.09
C LEU A 70 -10.63 -0.87 -1.51
N ILE A 71 -9.88 -1.36 -2.50
CA ILE A 71 -10.01 -0.98 -3.90
C ILE A 71 -10.20 -2.25 -4.71
N THR A 72 -11.30 -2.33 -5.45
CA THR A 72 -11.59 -3.44 -6.35
C THR A 72 -11.47 -2.97 -7.79
N ALA A 73 -10.82 -3.78 -8.63
CA ALA A 73 -10.77 -3.56 -10.06
C ALA A 73 -11.27 -4.80 -10.80
N GLY A 74 -11.78 -4.54 -12.02
CA GLY A 74 -12.25 -5.56 -12.93
C GLY A 74 -11.18 -6.61 -13.28
N PRO A 75 -11.56 -7.61 -14.09
CA PRO A 75 -10.71 -8.77 -14.30
C PRO A 75 -9.41 -8.37 -15.00
N VAL A 76 -8.27 -8.75 -14.41
CA VAL A 76 -6.95 -8.65 -15.05
C VAL A 76 -6.58 -10.01 -15.66
N ARG A 77 -5.92 -9.98 -16.82
CA ARG A 77 -5.68 -11.14 -17.68
C ARG A 77 -4.48 -11.99 -17.26
N GLY A 78 -3.64 -11.51 -16.36
CA GLY A 78 -2.42 -12.21 -15.96
C GLY A 78 -1.55 -11.44 -14.95
N GLY A 79 -0.44 -12.05 -14.54
CA GLY A 79 0.48 -11.52 -13.51
C GLY A 79 0.99 -10.12 -13.80
N GLU A 80 1.30 -9.82 -15.06
CA GLU A 80 1.78 -8.50 -15.48
C GLU A 80 0.72 -7.39 -15.28
N GLU A 81 -0.51 -7.62 -15.74
CA GLU A 81 -1.61 -6.67 -15.54
C GLU A 81 -1.93 -6.46 -14.06
N HIS A 82 -1.86 -7.52 -13.25
CA HIS A 82 -2.01 -7.43 -11.80
C HIS A 82 -0.89 -6.57 -11.17
N ALA A 83 0.36 -6.80 -11.57
CA ALA A 83 1.49 -6.02 -11.10
C ALA A 83 1.38 -4.53 -11.50
N LEU A 84 0.89 -4.23 -12.70
CA LEU A 84 0.60 -2.88 -13.16
C LEU A 84 -0.51 -2.23 -12.32
N PHE A 85 -1.61 -2.95 -12.08
CA PHE A 85 -2.67 -2.48 -11.20
C PHE A 85 -2.16 -2.16 -9.79
N ALA A 86 -1.41 -3.07 -9.16
CA ALA A 86 -0.83 -2.85 -7.85
C ALA A 86 0.12 -1.64 -7.84
N SER A 87 0.90 -1.45 -8.92
CA SER A 87 1.81 -0.30 -9.07
C SER A 87 1.06 1.03 -9.23
N MET A 88 -0.07 1.04 -9.94
CA MET A 88 -0.92 2.23 -10.07
C MET A 88 -1.54 2.63 -8.72
N VAL A 89 -2.07 1.65 -7.97
CA VAL A 89 -2.64 1.92 -6.64
C VAL A 89 -1.55 2.42 -5.68
N HIS A 90 -0.35 1.84 -5.73
CA HIS A 90 0.78 2.29 -4.93
C HIS A 90 1.15 3.75 -5.25
N ARG A 91 1.27 4.08 -6.53
CA ARG A 91 1.57 5.46 -6.96
C ARG A 91 0.50 6.46 -6.50
N TRP A 92 -0.77 6.08 -6.60
CA TRP A 92 -1.87 6.91 -6.08
C TRP A 92 -1.76 7.11 -4.57
N LEU A 93 -1.51 6.05 -3.80
CA LEU A 93 -1.34 6.12 -2.35
C LEU A 93 -0.20 7.05 -1.95
N VAL A 94 0.98 6.90 -2.57
CA VAL A 94 2.14 7.77 -2.30
C VAL A 94 1.85 9.23 -2.63
N ALA A 95 1.16 9.51 -3.74
CA ALA A 95 0.79 10.87 -4.11
C ALA A 95 -0.16 11.53 -3.10
N VAL A 96 -1.15 10.78 -2.60
CA VAL A 96 -2.07 11.26 -1.57
C VAL A 96 -1.34 11.51 -0.25
N SER A 97 -0.44 10.61 0.16
CA SER A 97 0.36 10.79 1.38
C SER A 97 1.31 11.99 1.30
N ALA A 98 1.95 12.21 0.15
CA ALA A 98 2.81 13.37 -0.07
C ALA A 98 2.02 14.69 -0.01
N ALA A 99 0.84 14.73 -0.62
CA ALA A 99 -0.05 15.90 -0.55
C ALA A 99 -0.50 16.20 0.89
N ALA A 100 -0.81 15.17 1.68
CA ALA A 100 -1.15 15.33 3.09
C ALA A 100 0.02 15.85 3.95
N ALA A 101 1.26 15.42 3.65
CA ALA A 101 2.45 15.89 4.35
C ALA A 101 2.83 17.34 4.00
N ALA A 102 2.57 17.78 2.75
CA ALA A 102 2.83 19.15 2.30
C ALA A 102 1.86 20.19 2.88
N HIS A 103 0.68 19.75 3.33
CA HIS A 103 -0.31 20.59 3.97
C HIS A 103 -0.60 20.06 5.39
N PRO A 104 0.32 20.26 6.35
CA PRO A 104 -0.03 20.02 7.74
C PRO A 104 -1.22 20.91 8.06
N GLY A 105 -2.37 20.30 8.39
CA GLY A 105 -3.57 21.04 8.76
C GLY A 105 -3.26 22.07 9.86
N PRO A 106 -4.05 23.14 9.99
CA PRO A 106 -3.81 24.14 11.02
C PRO A 106 -3.77 23.43 12.38
N ALA A 107 -2.65 23.57 13.09
CA ALA A 107 -2.46 23.00 14.40
C ALA A 107 -3.65 23.38 15.29
N ALA A 108 -4.51 22.40 15.57
CA ALA A 108 -5.63 22.59 16.46
C ALA A 108 -5.08 22.81 17.88
N GLY A 109 -5.10 24.07 18.33
CA GLY A 109 -5.29 24.45 19.73
C GLY A 109 -4.09 24.35 20.67
N ARG A 110 -3.25 25.38 20.71
CA ARG A 110 -2.90 25.98 22.02
C ARG A 110 -3.84 27.16 22.22
N GLY A 111 -4.86 26.98 23.05
CA GLY A 111 -5.77 28.06 23.42
C GLY A 111 -5.01 29.21 24.09
N PRO A 112 -5.46 30.46 23.95
CA PRO A 112 -4.90 31.57 24.70
C PRO A 112 -5.14 31.32 26.19
N GLU A 113 -4.04 31.31 26.93
CA GLU A 113 -3.97 31.18 28.37
C GLU A 113 -4.75 32.36 28.95
N HIS A 114 -5.89 32.07 29.57
CA HIS A 114 -6.71 33.07 30.23
C HIS A 114 -5.97 33.48 31.51
N PRO A 115 -5.56 34.75 31.70
CA PRO A 115 -5.13 35.18 33.02
C PRO A 115 -6.36 35.21 33.91
N ALA A 116 -6.36 34.36 34.94
CA ALA A 116 -7.22 34.54 36.11
C ALA A 116 -6.72 35.78 36.86
N GLY A 117 -7.57 36.80 36.98
CA GLY A 117 -7.35 37.97 37.85
C GLY A 117 -7.47 37.60 39.33
N PRO A 118 -7.75 38.56 40.24
CA PRO A 118 -7.88 40.01 40.13
C PRO A 118 -6.61 40.80 40.53
#